data_AF-A0A504YW38-F1
#
_entry.id   AF-A0A504YW38-F1
#
_cell.length_a   1.000
_cell.length_b   1.000
_cell.length_c   1.000
_cell.angle_alpha   90.00
_cell.angle_beta   90.00
_cell.angle_gamma   90.00
#
_symmetry.space_group_name_H-M   'P 1'
#
loop_
_entity.id
_entity.type
_entity.pdbx_description
1 polymer ?
#
loop_
_entity_poly.entity_id
_entity_poly.type
_entity_poly.pdbx_seq_one_letter_code
_entity_poly.pdbx_strand_id
1 'polypeptide(L)'
;SLNSCAFASHLRCCNTCKEVQQAYYEKNWVVTNMTMFKQCQREDWETQVSKLGKEGCRIHGQLQVNKVAGSFHISPGNSYAVNHVHVHHLQNIGTTKLNMSHKITKLSFGKTFPGQVNPLDDTTMNVIEPAQMFTYYMKLVPTIYSKFDQKVSSEIFRESCHHISAVKRVRLSDRARSFLDSLVS
;
A
#
# COMPACT_ATOMS: atom_id res chain seq x y z
N SER A 1 2.61 -17.04 -31.21
CA SER A 1 2.21 -15.67 -30.83
C SER A 1 2.07 -15.48 -29.31
N LEU A 2 2.96 -16.05 -28.48
CA LEU A 2 2.74 -16.18 -27.02
C LEU A 2 3.68 -15.32 -26.14
N ASN A 3 4.30 -14.28 -26.72
CA ASN A 3 5.18 -13.31 -26.04
C ASN A 3 4.69 -11.85 -26.17
N SER A 4 3.52 -11.60 -26.76
CA SER A 4 3.02 -10.24 -26.98
C SER A 4 2.20 -9.77 -25.79
N CYS A 5 2.53 -8.61 -25.22
CA CYS A 5 1.54 -7.81 -24.50
C CYS A 5 0.40 -7.57 -25.51
N ALA A 6 -0.83 -7.98 -25.23
CA ALA A 6 -1.90 -7.85 -26.21
C ALA A 6 -2.07 -6.37 -26.61
N PHE A 7 -1.79 -6.07 -27.89
CA PHE A 7 -2.06 -4.79 -28.56
C PHE A 7 -1.48 -3.52 -27.88
N ALA A 8 -0.18 -3.53 -27.56
CA ALA A 8 0.54 -2.26 -27.44
C ALA A 8 0.55 -1.56 -28.82
N SER A 9 0.24 -0.26 -28.86
CA SER A 9 0.21 0.57 -30.09
C SER A 9 1.56 0.58 -30.84
N HIS A 10 2.63 0.20 -30.15
CA HIS A 10 3.89 -0.27 -30.70
C HIS A 10 4.08 -1.73 -30.27
N LEU A 11 4.48 -2.63 -31.16
CA LEU A 11 4.79 -4.04 -30.86
C LEU A 11 5.88 -4.15 -29.76
N ARG A 12 5.47 -4.06 -28.48
CA ARG A 12 6.31 -4.40 -27.33
C ARG A 12 6.02 -5.83 -26.91
N CYS A 13 7.07 -6.63 -26.86
CA CYS A 13 7.04 -7.95 -26.26
C CYS A 13 7.08 -7.82 -24.73
N CYS A 14 6.27 -8.61 -24.03
CA CYS A 14 6.32 -8.74 -22.58
C CYS A 14 7.10 -10.01 -22.25
N ASN A 15 8.25 -9.87 -21.60
CA ASN A 15 9.12 -10.99 -21.24
C ASN A 15 8.88 -11.50 -19.81
N THR A 16 8.31 -10.66 -18.94
CA THR A 16 8.05 -10.98 -17.53
C THR A 16 6.56 -10.88 -17.19
N CYS A 17 6.12 -11.57 -16.13
CA CYS A 17 4.73 -11.44 -15.68
C CYS A 17 4.39 -10.00 -15.26
N LYS A 18 5.37 -9.29 -14.67
CA LYS A 18 5.24 -7.88 -14.29
C LYS A 18 4.95 -6.97 -15.49
N GLU A 19 5.64 -7.18 -16.61
CA GLU A 19 5.41 -6.42 -17.84
C GLU A 19 4.00 -6.67 -18.40
N VAL A 20 3.52 -7.92 -18.36
CA VAL A 20 2.16 -8.26 -18.78
C VAL A 20 1.13 -7.52 -17.92
N GLN A 21 1.30 -7.55 -16.60
CA GLN A 21 0.42 -6.84 -15.66
C GLN A 21 0.39 -5.34 -15.95
N GLN A 22 1.56 -4.73 -16.18
CA GLN A 22 1.65 -3.31 -16.47
C GLN A 22 0.97 -2.94 -17.79
N ALA A 23 1.18 -3.72 -18.86
CA ALA A 23 0.58 -3.45 -20.16
C ALA A 23 -0.95 -3.53 -20.13
N TYR A 24 -1.52 -4.52 -19.43
CA TYR A 24 -2.98 -4.63 -19.25
C TYR A 24 -3.52 -3.52 -18.35
N TYR A 25 -2.75 -3.11 -17.34
CA TYR A 25 -3.10 -1.97 -16.47
C TYR A 25 -3.17 -0.65 -17.24
N GLU A 26 -2.20 -0.35 -18.10
CA GLU A 26 -2.18 0.87 -18.92
C GLU A 26 -3.41 0.97 -19.84
N LYS A 27 -4.06 -0.15 -20.14
CA LYS A 27 -5.29 -0.24 -20.92
C LYS A 27 -6.57 -0.29 -20.08
N ASN A 28 -6.47 -0.21 -18.75
CA ASN A 28 -7.58 -0.41 -17.81
C ASN A 28 -8.34 -1.73 -18.03
N TRP A 29 -7.65 -2.79 -18.44
CA TRP A 29 -8.25 -4.11 -18.67
C TRP A 29 -8.24 -4.97 -17.42
N VAL A 30 -9.39 -5.54 -17.07
CA VAL A 30 -9.53 -6.45 -15.92
C VAL A 30 -9.18 -7.87 -16.35
N VAL A 31 -8.11 -8.42 -15.80
CA VAL A 31 -7.73 -9.83 -15.99
C VAL A 31 -8.05 -10.60 -14.71
N THR A 32 -9.01 -11.52 -14.79
CA THR A 32 -9.44 -12.34 -13.64
C THR A 32 -8.54 -13.56 -13.41
N ASN A 33 -7.95 -14.11 -14.48
CA ASN A 33 -7.03 -15.24 -14.40
C ASN A 33 -5.69 -14.88 -15.04
N MET A 34 -4.67 -14.66 -14.21
CA MET A 34 -3.33 -14.28 -14.67
C MET A 34 -2.52 -15.46 -15.23
N THR A 35 -2.87 -16.71 -14.91
CA THR A 35 -2.14 -17.89 -15.43
C THR A 35 -2.44 -18.19 -16.88
N MET A 36 -3.39 -17.46 -17.50
CA MET A 36 -3.58 -17.46 -18.96
C MET A 36 -2.35 -16.95 -19.72
N PHE A 37 -1.47 -16.18 -19.07
CA PHE A 37 -0.23 -15.67 -19.65
C PHE A 37 0.93 -16.60 -19.34
N LYS A 38 1.65 -17.05 -20.39
CA LYS A 38 2.80 -17.96 -20.25
C LYS A 38 3.87 -17.41 -19.32
N GLN A 39 4.08 -16.11 -19.33
CA GLN A 39 5.04 -15.42 -18.47
C GLN A 39 4.66 -15.62 -16.99
N CYS A 40 3.39 -15.44 -16.65
CA CYS A 40 2.87 -15.58 -15.29
C CYS A 40 2.73 -17.04 -14.84
N GLN A 41 2.44 -17.96 -15.77
CA GLN A 41 2.48 -19.39 -15.51
C GLN A 41 3.92 -19.86 -15.21
N ARG A 42 4.90 -19.43 -16.02
CA ARG A 42 6.34 -19.77 -15.86
C ARG A 42 6.91 -19.23 -14.55
N GLU A 43 6.46 -18.06 -14.13
CA GLU A 43 6.90 -17.40 -12.88
C GLU A 43 6.09 -17.85 -11.65
N ASP A 44 5.21 -18.85 -11.79
CA ASP A 44 4.41 -19.45 -10.72
C ASP A 44 3.58 -18.43 -9.93
N TRP A 45 2.82 -17.61 -10.67
CA TRP A 45 2.00 -16.53 -10.13
C TRP A 45 1.01 -17.01 -9.06
N GLU A 46 0.39 -18.18 -9.22
CA GLU A 46 -0.57 -18.72 -8.25
C GLU A 46 0.09 -18.99 -6.89
N THR A 47 1.27 -19.58 -6.90
CA THR A 47 2.03 -19.81 -5.66
C THR A 47 2.44 -18.50 -5.03
N GLN A 48 2.88 -17.50 -5.82
CA GLN A 48 3.20 -16.17 -5.30
C GLN A 48 1.98 -15.52 -4.63
N VAL A 49 0.81 -15.56 -5.27
CA VAL A 49 -0.44 -15.05 -4.69
C VAL A 49 -0.88 -15.85 -3.47
N SER A 50 -0.61 -17.16 -3.42
CA SER A 50 -0.96 -18.01 -2.28
C SER A 50 -0.13 -17.73 -1.02
N LYS A 51 1.06 -17.15 -1.19
CA LYS A 51 1.96 -16.73 -0.10
C LYS A 51 1.60 -15.36 0.46
N LEU A 52 0.97 -14.50 -0.35
CA LEU A 52 0.47 -13.20 0.11
C LEU A 52 -0.49 -13.38 1.31
N GLY A 53 -0.20 -12.65 2.39
CA GLY A 53 -0.99 -12.68 3.63
C GLY A 53 -0.60 -13.80 4.62
N LYS A 54 0.34 -14.68 4.27
CA LYS A 54 0.89 -15.70 5.19
C LYS A 54 2.23 -15.30 5.81
N GLU A 55 2.86 -14.26 5.27
CA GLU A 55 4.14 -13.74 5.74
C GLU A 55 3.98 -12.35 6.39
N GLY A 56 4.89 -12.01 7.29
CA GLY A 56 5.02 -10.67 7.86
C GLY A 56 6.19 -9.93 7.22
N CYS A 57 6.09 -8.60 7.14
CA CYS A 57 7.17 -7.74 6.67
C CYS A 57 7.73 -6.91 7.83
N ARG A 58 9.06 -6.79 7.93
CA ARG A 58 9.73 -5.86 8.85
C ARG A 58 10.19 -4.64 8.07
N ILE A 59 9.56 -3.50 8.33
CA ILE A 59 9.95 -2.21 7.74
C ILE A 59 10.77 -1.44 8.76
N HIS A 60 11.96 -1.01 8.38
CA HIS A 60 12.85 -0.20 9.21
C HIS A 60 13.68 0.72 8.34
N GLY A 61 13.77 2.00 8.72
CA GLY A 61 14.53 2.99 7.97
C GLY A 61 14.30 4.40 8.49
N GLN A 62 14.85 5.38 7.76
CA GLN A 62 14.66 6.80 7.99
C GLN A 62 14.24 7.44 6.67
N LEU A 63 13.29 8.37 6.74
CA LEU A 63 12.82 9.12 5.59
C LEU A 63 13.04 10.61 5.83
N GLN A 64 13.72 11.27 4.89
CA GLN A 64 13.83 12.72 4.89
C GLN A 64 12.62 13.30 4.17
N VAL A 65 11.88 14.17 4.85
CA VAL A 65 10.66 14.80 4.33
C VAL A 65 10.72 16.30 4.55
N ASN A 66 9.98 17.04 3.71
CA ASN A 66 9.77 18.46 3.93
C ASN A 66 8.92 18.69 5.17
N LYS A 67 9.22 19.75 5.94
CA LYS A 67 8.47 20.13 7.15
C LYS A 67 7.19 20.89 6.80
N VAL A 68 6.27 20.20 6.13
CA VAL A 68 4.95 20.69 5.72
C VAL A 68 3.88 19.65 6.08
N ALA A 69 2.61 20.06 6.08
CA ALA A 69 1.52 19.09 6.23
C ALA A 69 1.54 18.08 5.08
N GLY A 70 1.40 16.79 5.40
CA GLY A 70 1.45 15.72 4.42
C GLY A 70 1.03 14.38 5.01
N SER A 71 1.01 13.36 4.17
CA SER A 71 0.71 11.98 4.55
C SER A 71 1.69 11.02 3.88
N PHE A 72 2.00 9.94 4.57
CA PHE A 72 2.64 8.77 3.97
C PHE A 72 1.75 7.56 4.25
N HIS A 73 1.76 6.60 3.34
CA HIS A 73 0.96 5.39 3.47
C HIS A 73 1.85 4.20 3.13
N ILE A 74 1.54 3.08 3.78
CA ILE A 74 2.17 1.79 3.53
C ILE A 74 1.06 0.86 3.07
N SER A 75 1.21 0.30 1.88
CA SER A 75 0.24 -0.65 1.33
C SER A 75 0.93 -1.76 0.57
N PRO A 76 0.35 -2.96 0.56
CA PRO A 76 0.88 -4.08 -0.20
C PRO A 76 0.70 -3.87 -1.70
N GLY A 77 1.53 -4.57 -2.47
CA GLY A 77 1.56 -4.48 -3.93
C GLY A 77 2.56 -3.46 -4.47
N ASN A 78 2.71 -3.47 -5.79
CA ASN A 78 3.57 -2.51 -6.49
C ASN A 78 2.96 -1.10 -6.34
N SER A 79 3.79 -0.14 -5.95
CA SER A 79 3.42 1.28 -5.92
C SER A 79 3.70 1.91 -7.28
N TYR A 80 2.76 2.70 -7.78
CA TYR A 80 2.95 3.50 -8.99
C TYR A 80 2.53 4.94 -8.71
N ALA A 81 3.31 5.88 -9.25
CA ALA A 81 2.96 7.29 -9.23
C ALA A 81 2.19 7.62 -10.51
N VAL A 82 0.91 7.98 -10.38
CA VAL A 82 0.11 8.51 -11.48
C VAL A 82 -0.29 9.93 -11.09
N ASN A 83 0.11 10.93 -11.87
CA ASN A 83 -0.24 12.35 -11.67
C ASN A 83 0.01 12.86 -10.23
N HIS A 84 1.18 12.57 -9.65
CA HIS A 84 1.56 12.94 -8.27
C HIS A 84 0.73 12.27 -7.15
N VAL A 85 -0.08 11.26 -7.47
CA VAL A 85 -0.80 10.43 -6.50
C VAL A 85 -0.19 9.04 -6.47
N HIS A 86 0.08 8.53 -5.27
CA HIS A 86 0.52 7.15 -5.07
C HIS A 86 -0.70 6.23 -5.03
N VAL A 87 -0.73 5.24 -5.92
CA VAL A 87 -1.80 4.25 -6.00
C VAL A 87 -1.20 2.86 -5.83
N HIS A 88 -1.86 2.03 -5.04
CA HIS A 88 -1.48 0.63 -4.84
C HIS A 88 -2.50 -0.29 -5.52
N HIS A 89 -2.00 -1.24 -6.32
CA HIS A 89 -2.85 -2.19 -7.03
C HIS A 89 -3.16 -3.41 -6.17
N LEU A 90 -4.44 -3.53 -5.79
CA LEU A 90 -4.99 -4.72 -5.14
C LEU A 90 -5.91 -5.52 -6.08
N GLN A 91 -6.06 -5.12 -7.34
CA GLN A 91 -7.06 -5.68 -8.26
C GLN A 91 -6.91 -7.20 -8.48
N ASN A 92 -5.68 -7.72 -8.43
CA ASN A 92 -5.39 -9.15 -8.63
C ASN A 92 -5.11 -9.89 -7.31
N ILE A 93 -5.07 -9.16 -6.19
CA ILE A 93 -4.89 -9.69 -4.84
C ILE A 93 -6.21 -9.44 -4.14
N GLY A 94 -7.17 -10.35 -4.30
CA GLY A 94 -8.51 -10.21 -3.72
C GLY A 94 -8.43 -9.64 -2.30
N THR A 95 -9.13 -8.52 -2.07
CA THR A 95 -9.01 -7.71 -0.83
C THR A 95 -9.30 -8.50 0.45
N THR A 96 -9.94 -9.66 0.31
CA THR A 96 -10.25 -10.63 1.37
C THR A 96 -9.05 -11.38 1.93
N LYS A 97 -7.85 -11.28 1.31
CA LYS A 97 -6.64 -11.98 1.77
C LYS A 97 -5.59 -11.08 2.44
N LEU A 98 -5.89 -9.79 2.60
CA LEU A 98 -4.90 -8.81 3.09
C LEU A 98 -5.03 -8.64 4.60
N ASN A 99 -3.99 -9.07 5.32
CA ASN A 99 -3.84 -8.81 6.74
C ASN A 99 -2.91 -7.61 6.95
N MET A 100 -3.48 -6.47 7.33
CA MET A 100 -2.76 -5.23 7.64
C MET A 100 -2.47 -5.08 9.15
N SER A 101 -2.58 -6.15 9.92
CA SER A 101 -2.19 -6.14 11.34
C SER A 101 -0.71 -5.83 11.44
N HIS A 102 -0.34 -4.96 12.39
CA HIS A 102 1.04 -4.50 12.49
C HIS A 102 1.39 -4.10 13.91
N LYS A 103 2.70 -4.14 14.21
CA LYS A 103 3.29 -3.58 15.43
C LYS A 103 4.20 -2.42 15.04
N ILE A 104 3.91 -1.23 15.55
CA ILE A 104 4.83 -0.10 15.47
C ILE A 104 5.85 -0.29 16.60
N THR A 105 7.05 -0.73 16.24
CA THR A 105 8.13 -0.90 17.24
C THR A 105 8.70 0.44 17.65
N LYS A 106 8.95 1.32 16.67
CA LYS A 106 9.44 2.67 16.90
C LYS A 106 9.02 3.61 15.79
N LEU A 107 8.49 4.78 16.14
CA LEU A 107 8.23 5.88 15.21
C LEU A 107 8.60 7.19 15.89
N SER A 108 9.52 7.94 15.29
CA SER A 108 10.02 9.20 15.86
C SER A 108 10.34 10.19 14.76
N PHE A 109 10.28 11.49 15.10
CA PHE A 109 10.60 12.58 14.19
C PHE A 109 11.82 13.36 14.72
N GLY A 110 12.76 13.66 13.82
CA GLY A 110 13.98 14.35 14.19
C GLY A 110 14.94 13.51 15.05
N LYS A 111 15.79 14.19 15.83
CA LYS A 111 16.79 13.55 16.68
C LYS A 111 16.18 13.11 18.00
N THR A 112 16.47 11.90 18.46
CA THR A 112 16.00 11.46 19.78
C THR A 112 16.76 12.12 20.92
N PHE A 113 16.09 12.40 22.04
CA PHE A 113 16.71 12.92 23.26
C PHE A 113 16.33 12.09 24.50
N PRO A 114 17.10 12.16 25.61
CA PRO A 114 16.82 11.38 26.81
C PRO A 114 15.44 11.69 27.41
N GLY A 115 14.68 10.65 27.75
CA GLY A 115 13.32 10.78 28.30
C GLY A 115 12.24 11.08 27.26
N GLN A 116 12.57 11.09 25.96
CA GLN A 116 11.56 11.19 24.90
C GLN A 116 10.64 9.97 24.92
N VAL A 117 9.33 10.24 24.99
CA VAL A 117 8.28 9.24 24.87
C VAL A 117 7.50 9.53 23.60
N ASN A 118 7.43 8.56 22.68
CA ASN A 118 6.61 8.67 21.48
C ASN A 118 5.34 7.83 21.68
N PRO A 119 4.14 8.40 21.52
CA PRO A 119 2.88 7.69 21.81
C PRO A 119 2.68 6.37 21.06
N LEU A 120 3.23 6.25 19.85
CA LEU A 120 3.06 5.07 18.99
C LEU A 120 4.12 3.99 19.19
N ASP A 121 5.16 4.22 19.98
CA ASP A 121 6.17 3.20 20.24
C ASP A 121 5.54 1.98 20.93
N ASP A 122 5.92 0.78 20.48
CA ASP A 122 5.39 -0.52 20.91
C ASP A 122 3.86 -0.72 20.77
N THR A 123 3.17 0.07 19.96
CA THR A 123 1.73 -0.12 19.69
C THR A 123 1.46 -1.27 18.72
N THR A 124 0.41 -2.04 18.97
CA THR A 124 -0.01 -3.18 18.11
C THR A 124 -1.45 -3.00 17.67
N MET A 125 -1.69 -3.10 16.37
CA MET A 125 -3.02 -3.05 15.78
C MET A 125 -3.33 -4.35 15.06
N ASN A 126 -4.46 -4.96 15.43
CA ASN A 126 -4.96 -6.18 14.80
C ASN A 126 -6.15 -5.85 13.91
N VAL A 127 -6.19 -6.46 12.73
CA VAL A 127 -7.32 -6.38 11.82
C VAL A 127 -8.52 -7.11 12.42
N ILE A 128 -9.68 -6.48 12.35
CA ILE A 128 -10.98 -7.03 12.76
C ILE A 128 -11.82 -7.32 11.51
N GLU A 129 -11.79 -6.43 10.52
CA GLU A 129 -12.53 -6.57 9.27
C GLU A 129 -11.60 -6.81 8.06
N PRO A 130 -12.01 -7.62 7.06
CA PRO A 130 -11.24 -7.77 5.82
C PRO A 130 -10.99 -6.40 5.15
N ALA A 131 -9.77 -6.18 4.66
CA ALA A 131 -9.35 -4.93 4.02
C ALA A 131 -9.48 -3.67 4.92
N GLN A 132 -9.33 -3.83 6.23
CA GLN A 132 -9.25 -2.72 7.17
C GLN A 132 -7.98 -1.88 6.97
N MET A 133 -8.16 -0.57 6.96
CA MET A 133 -7.10 0.44 6.89
C MET A 133 -6.95 1.12 8.25
N PHE A 134 -5.70 1.39 8.63
CA PHE A 134 -5.34 2.12 9.84
C PHE A 134 -4.81 3.50 9.46
N THR A 135 -5.43 4.55 10.01
CA THR A 135 -4.98 5.94 9.81
C THR A 135 -4.59 6.55 11.15
N TYR A 136 -3.37 7.09 11.21
CA TYR A 136 -2.80 7.73 12.38
C TYR A 136 -2.71 9.23 12.16
N TYR A 137 -3.46 10.02 12.96
CA TYR A 137 -3.37 11.47 12.92
C TYR A 137 -2.38 11.97 13.97
N MET A 138 -1.24 12.43 13.49
CA MET A 138 -0.14 12.91 14.32
C MET A 138 0.02 14.43 14.19
N LYS A 139 0.12 15.12 15.33
CA LYS A 139 0.45 16.54 15.38
C LYS A 139 1.87 16.70 15.92
N LEU A 140 2.79 17.13 15.07
CA LEU A 140 4.18 17.38 15.45
C LEU A 140 4.30 18.68 16.24
N VAL A 141 4.95 18.60 17.40
CA VAL A 141 5.30 19.74 18.25
C VAL A 141 6.83 19.87 18.24
N PRO A 142 7.38 20.98 17.71
CA PRO A 142 8.81 21.25 17.78
C PRO A 142 9.26 21.35 19.24
N THR A 143 10.31 20.60 19.59
CA THR A 143 10.85 20.55 20.94
C THR A 143 12.36 20.77 20.91
N ILE A 144 12.83 21.67 21.77
CA ILE A 144 14.26 21.90 21.96
C ILE A 144 14.65 21.33 23.32
N TYR A 145 15.52 20.33 23.30
CA TYR A 145 16.14 19.78 24.50
C TYR A 145 17.50 20.44 24.70
N SER A 146 17.80 20.89 25.92
CA SER A 146 19.09 21.49 26.28
C SER A 146 19.61 20.88 27.57
N LYS A 147 20.83 20.33 27.53
CA LYS A 147 21.53 19.84 28.73
C LYS A 147 22.97 20.32 28.71
N PHE A 148 23.34 21.14 29.69
CA PHE A 148 24.67 21.71 30.03
C PHE A 148 25.53 22.25 28.86
N ASP A 149 25.81 21.48 27.80
CA ASP A 149 26.52 21.91 26.57
C ASP A 149 25.92 21.34 25.26
N GLN A 150 24.84 20.55 25.33
CA GLN A 150 24.21 19.95 24.16
C GLN A 150 22.80 20.50 23.98
N LYS A 151 22.59 21.16 22.84
CA LYS A 151 21.27 21.58 22.35
C LYS A 151 20.84 20.64 21.23
N VAL A 152 19.76 19.90 21.46
CA VAL A 152 19.18 18.96 20.49
C VAL A 152 17.80 19.48 20.09
N SER A 153 17.62 19.78 18.80
CA SER A 153 16.31 20.06 18.22
C SER A 153 15.67 18.75 17.77
N SER A 154 14.42 18.54 18.16
CA SER A 154 13.63 17.35 17.86
C SER A 154 12.17 17.72 17.62
N GLU A 155 11.37 16.77 17.17
CA GLU A 155 9.93 16.88 17.05
C GLU A 155 9.27 15.72 17.79
N ILE A 156 8.41 16.04 18.75
CA ILE A 156 7.57 15.04 19.42
C ILE A 156 6.19 15.14 18.81
N PHE A 157 5.61 14.04 18.35
CA PHE A 157 4.20 14.06 18.01
C PHE A 157 3.35 13.86 19.25
N ARG A 158 2.27 14.62 19.32
CA ARG A 158 1.11 14.25 20.13
C ARG A 158 0.15 13.50 19.22
N GLU A 159 -0.18 12.29 19.60
CA GLU A 159 -1.22 11.54 18.94
C GLU A 159 -2.58 12.17 19.29
N SER A 160 -3.42 12.37 18.28
CA SER A 160 -4.73 12.98 18.47
C SER A 160 -5.89 12.02 18.21
N CYS A 161 -5.71 10.94 17.45
CA CYS A 161 -6.70 9.87 17.28
C CYS A 161 -6.20 8.77 16.33
N HIS A 162 -6.60 7.52 16.58
CA HIS A 162 -6.60 6.46 15.57
C HIS A 162 -7.96 6.43 14.88
N HIS A 163 -7.98 6.46 13.55
CA HIS A 163 -9.20 6.20 12.79
C HIS A 163 -9.07 4.87 12.06
N ILE A 164 -9.99 3.96 12.37
CA ILE A 164 -10.11 2.67 11.72
C ILE A 164 -11.18 2.79 10.64
N SER A 165 -10.85 2.43 9.41
CA SER A 165 -11.83 2.43 8.31
C SER A 165 -11.75 1.14 7.54
N ALA A 166 -12.90 0.48 7.37
CA ALA A 166 -13.03 -0.62 6.44
C ALA A 166 -13.31 -0.08 5.04
N VAL A 167 -12.66 -0.65 4.03
CA VAL A 167 -13.06 -0.40 2.63
C VAL A 167 -14.41 -1.05 2.41
N LYS A 168 -15.50 -0.30 2.53
CA LYS A 168 -16.80 -0.73 2.00
C LYS A 168 -16.63 -0.87 0.50
N ARG A 169 -16.64 -2.12 0.02
CA ARG A 169 -16.69 -2.44 -1.41
C ARG A 169 -17.73 -1.52 -2.04
N VAL A 170 -17.31 -0.64 -2.95
CA VAL A 170 -18.23 0.20 -3.72
C VAL A 170 -19.18 -0.77 -4.40
N ARG A 171 -20.42 -0.88 -3.89
CA ARG A 171 -21.48 -1.56 -4.62
C ARG A 171 -21.67 -0.69 -5.85
N LEU A 172 -21.28 -1.20 -7.02
CA LEU A 172 -21.82 -0.70 -8.27
C LEU A 172 -23.34 -0.63 -8.08
N SER A 173 -23.94 0.53 -8.38
CA SER A 173 -25.40 0.65 -8.27
C SER A 173 -26.03 -0.45 -9.12
N ASP A 174 -27.22 -0.93 -8.73
CA ASP A 174 -27.91 -2.00 -9.46
C ASP A 174 -28.08 -1.68 -10.97
N ARG A 175 -28.07 -0.39 -11.30
CA ARG A 175 -28.09 0.16 -12.66
C ARG A 175 -26.82 -0.12 -13.49
N ALA A 176 -25.65 -0.22 -12.85
CA ALA A 176 -24.40 -0.59 -13.51
C ALA A 176 -24.27 -2.11 -13.68
N ARG A 177 -24.95 -2.91 -12.83
CA ARG A 177 -25.04 -4.36 -12.96
C ARG A 177 -25.87 -4.77 -14.17
N SER A 178 -27.04 -4.14 -14.37
CA SER A 178 -27.90 -4.43 -15.52
C SER A 178 -27.25 -4.07 -16.86
N PHE A 179 -26.37 -3.06 -16.88
CA PHE A 179 -25.63 -2.67 -18.08
C PHE A 179 -24.56 -3.70 -18.47
N LEU A 180 -23.93 -4.36 -17.49
CA LEU A 180 -22.94 -5.41 -17.74
C LEU A 180 -23.59 -6.74 -18.13
N ASP A 181 -24.73 -7.10 -17.54
CA ASP A 181 -25.48 -8.31 -17.92
C ASP A 181 -26.08 -8.20 -19.34
N SER A 182 -26.35 -6.97 -19.81
CA SER A 182 -26.77 -6.68 -21.19
C SER A 182 -25.64 -6.78 -22.23
N LEU A 183 -24.38 -6.78 -21.81
CA LEU A 183 -23.22 -6.86 -22.70
C LEU A 183 -22.67 -8.29 -22.85
N VAL A 184 -23.20 -9.24 -22.07
CA VAL A 184 -22.77 -10.66 -22.07
C VAL A 184 -23.88 -11.58 -22.60
N SER A 185 -24.99 -11.03 -23.12
CA SER A 185 -26.03 -11.79 -23.84
C SER A 185 -26.00 -11.56 -25.33
#